data_AF-A0A1R3I4R6-F1
#
_entry.id   AF-A0A1R3I4R6-F1
#
_cell.length_a   1.000
_cell.length_b   1.000
_cell.length_c   1.000
_cell.angle_alpha   90.00
_cell.angle_beta   90.00
_cell.angle_gamma   90.00
#
_symmetry.space_group_name_H-M   'P 1'
#
loop_
_entity.id
_entity.type
_entity.pdbx_description
1 polymer ?
#
loop_
_entity_poly.entity_id
_entity_poly.type
_entity_poly.pdbx_seq_one_letter_code
_entity_poly.pdbx_strand_id
1 'polypeptide(L)'
;MSHPPKRKMFSLLSRYTPPYSKIPLNMPKPFSTTTPPPQNISIVTTLTNLILTSTDAQSLTQALLSPSINWTPHLVNTILKHLWNHGPKALQFFHLLRNHPTYIHSPSSFDHAIDIAARLRNYNTISTLLHSMRTLRLHPSPKTFAIIAERGD
;
A
#
# COMPACT_ATOMS: atom_id res chain seq x y z
N MET A 1 -55.44 19.05 42.04
CA MET A 1 -55.09 20.48 41.89
C MET A 1 -54.08 20.86 42.95
N SER A 2 -52.82 21.09 42.57
CA SER A 2 -51.85 21.83 43.38
C SER A 2 -50.64 22.16 42.50
N HIS A 3 -50.39 23.46 42.28
CA HIS A 3 -49.14 23.98 41.73
C HIS A 3 -48.47 24.80 42.83
N PRO A 4 -47.14 24.70 42.95
CA PRO A 4 -46.32 25.90 43.14
C PRO A 4 -44.98 25.79 42.35
N PRO A 5 -44.08 26.78 42.40
CA PRO A 5 -44.08 27.96 41.56
C PRO A 5 -42.88 28.02 40.59
N LYS A 6 -42.94 28.96 39.64
CA LYS A 6 -41.92 29.25 38.62
C LYS A 6 -40.59 29.69 39.27
N ARG A 7 -39.50 28.98 38.96
CA ARG A 7 -38.11 29.46 39.18
C ARG A 7 -37.56 30.05 37.88
N LYS A 8 -37.31 31.36 37.87
CA LYS A 8 -36.39 32.03 36.94
C LYS A 8 -34.97 31.80 37.46
N MET A 9 -34.09 31.18 36.67
CA MET A 9 -32.64 31.28 36.88
C MET A 9 -31.90 31.32 35.53
N PHE A 10 -31.51 32.55 35.19
CA PHE A 10 -30.32 33.03 34.49
C PHE A 10 -29.58 32.13 33.49
N SER A 11 -29.48 32.64 32.25
CA SER A 11 -28.57 32.18 31.20
C SER A 11 -27.11 32.34 31.61
N LEU A 12 -26.35 31.25 31.58
CA LEU A 12 -24.90 31.27 31.60
C LEU A 12 -24.36 30.87 30.22
N LEU A 13 -24.57 31.75 29.23
CA LEU A 13 -23.72 31.78 28.03
C LEU A 13 -22.39 32.43 28.44
N SER A 14 -21.53 31.64 29.08
CA SER A 14 -20.14 32.02 29.31
C SER A 14 -19.44 32.05 27.95
N ARG A 15 -18.99 33.26 27.58
CA ARG A 15 -18.18 33.54 26.40
C ARG A 15 -16.82 32.87 26.56
N TYR A 16 -16.66 31.68 26.00
CA TYR A 16 -15.35 31.05 25.85
C TYR A 16 -14.73 31.52 24.53
N THR A 17 -13.93 32.58 24.60
CA THR A 17 -13.06 32.99 23.50
C THR A 17 -11.75 32.21 23.60
N PRO A 18 -11.37 31.40 22.59
CA PRO A 18 -10.07 30.74 22.60
C PRO A 18 -8.94 31.78 22.43
N PRO A 19 -7.84 31.68 23.19
CA PRO A 19 -6.68 32.53 22.96
C PRO A 19 -6.02 32.16 21.63
N TYR A 20 -6.00 33.11 20.70
CA TYR A 20 -5.30 33.01 19.42
C TYR A 20 -3.78 33.07 19.66
N SER A 21 -3.17 31.91 19.88
CA SER A 21 -1.71 31.76 19.88
C SER A 21 -1.18 31.83 18.45
N LYS A 22 -0.44 32.90 18.13
CA LYS A 22 0.30 33.05 16.87
C LYS A 22 1.49 32.08 16.84
N ILE A 23 1.23 30.82 16.45
CA ILE A 23 2.30 29.88 16.09
C ILE A 23 2.76 30.29 14.68
N PRO A 24 4.04 30.61 14.45
CA PRO A 24 4.54 30.80 13.10
C PRO A 24 4.36 29.48 12.33
N LEU A 25 3.65 29.55 11.21
CA LEU A 25 3.54 28.46 10.24
C LEU A 25 4.93 28.17 9.70
N ASN A 26 5.62 27.22 10.32
CA ASN A 26 6.84 26.66 9.77
C ASN A 26 6.44 25.84 8.54
N MET A 27 6.49 26.48 7.38
CA MET A 27 6.22 25.85 6.09
C MET A 27 7.13 24.63 5.95
N PRO A 28 6.59 23.40 5.78
CA PRO A 28 7.44 22.27 5.44
C PRO A 28 8.14 22.59 4.12
N LYS A 29 9.47 22.48 4.10
CA LYS A 29 10.28 22.58 2.89
C LYS A 29 9.66 21.65 1.83
N PRO A 30 9.59 22.07 0.55
CA PRO A 30 9.07 21.20 -0.50
C PRO A 30 9.83 19.87 -0.43
N PHE A 31 9.07 18.77 -0.41
CA PHE A 31 9.63 17.44 -0.60
C PHE A 31 10.53 17.50 -1.82
N SER A 32 11.84 17.29 -1.64
CA SER A 32 12.74 17.01 -2.75
C SER A 32 12.15 15.81 -3.46
N THR A 33 11.48 16.07 -4.57
CA THR A 33 11.03 15.02 -5.48
C THR A 33 12.32 14.57 -6.14
N THR A 34 13.01 13.62 -5.51
CA THR A 34 14.15 12.96 -6.13
C THR A 34 13.60 12.21 -7.33
N THR A 35 13.65 12.85 -8.49
CA THR A 35 13.38 12.24 -9.78
C THR A 35 14.22 10.96 -9.83
N PRO A 36 13.60 9.76 -9.99
CA PRO A 36 14.37 8.53 -10.01
C PRO A 36 15.37 8.61 -11.18
N PRO A 37 16.64 8.26 -10.97
CA PRO A 37 17.65 8.32 -12.02
C PRO A 37 17.21 7.48 -13.23
N PRO A 38 17.59 7.87 -14.47
CA PRO A 38 17.16 7.21 -15.71
C PRO A 38 17.36 5.69 -15.73
N GLN A 39 18.38 5.21 -15.00
CA GLN A 39 18.72 3.80 -14.86
C GLN A 39 17.58 2.97 -14.23
N ASN A 40 16.79 3.56 -13.34
CA ASN A 40 15.69 2.87 -12.64
C ASN A 40 14.50 2.59 -13.58
N ILE A 41 14.24 3.49 -14.55
CA ILE A 41 13.18 3.31 -15.54
C ILE A 41 13.55 2.18 -16.52
N SER A 42 14.83 2.09 -16.90
CA SER A 42 15.32 1.03 -17.79
C SER A 42 15.16 -0.36 -17.17
N ILE A 43 15.55 -0.55 -15.90
CA ILE A 43 15.43 -1.86 -15.23
C ILE A 43 13.97 -2.26 -14.99
N VAL A 44 13.10 -1.32 -14.60
CA VAL A 44 11.66 -1.58 -14.43
C VAL A 44 11.06 -2.10 -15.74
N THR A 45 11.37 -1.45 -16.86
CA THR A 45 10.83 -1.83 -18.18
C THR A 45 11.33 -3.21 -18.59
N THR A 46 12.64 -3.47 -18.45
CA THR A 46 13.23 -4.77 -18.76
C THR A 46 12.60 -5.90 -17.95
N LEU A 47 12.47 -5.73 -16.63
CA LEU A 47 11.89 -6.74 -15.75
C LEU A 47 10.39 -6.93 -16.01
N THR A 48 9.65 -5.84 -16.25
CA THR A 48 8.23 -5.91 -16.61
C THR A 48 8.05 -6.71 -17.89
N ASN A 49 8.83 -6.42 -18.93
CA ASN A 49 8.79 -7.15 -20.19
C ASN A 49 9.15 -8.63 -20.00
N LEU A 50 10.20 -8.94 -19.22
CA LEU A 50 10.57 -10.30 -18.88
C LEU A 50 9.41 -11.08 -18.23
N ILE A 51 8.70 -10.47 -17.28
CA ILE A 51 7.55 -11.09 -16.60
C ILE A 51 6.39 -11.28 -17.58
N LEU A 52 6.13 -10.31 -18.46
CA LEU A 52 5.06 -10.36 -19.44
C LEU A 52 5.29 -11.43 -20.51
N THR A 53 6.50 -11.53 -21.04
CA THR A 53 6.82 -12.43 -22.15
C THR A 53 7.20 -13.83 -21.70
N SER A 54 7.58 -14.04 -20.43
CA SER A 54 7.92 -15.37 -19.96
C SER A 54 6.70 -16.30 -19.95
N THR A 55 6.89 -17.48 -20.54
CA THR A 55 5.95 -18.61 -20.56
C THR A 55 6.40 -19.75 -19.64
N ASP A 56 7.69 -19.80 -19.28
CA ASP A 56 8.25 -20.80 -18.38
C ASP A 56 8.48 -20.23 -16.98
N ALA A 57 7.77 -20.80 -16.00
CA ALA A 57 7.84 -20.35 -14.61
C ALA A 57 9.22 -20.62 -14.00
N GLN A 58 9.91 -21.70 -14.39
CA GLN A 58 11.21 -22.03 -13.83
C GLN A 58 12.28 -21.04 -14.29
N SER A 59 12.37 -20.76 -15.59
CA SER A 59 13.27 -19.76 -16.15
C SER A 59 12.99 -18.37 -15.60
N LEU A 60 11.71 -17.99 -15.45
CA LEU A 60 11.35 -16.71 -14.82
C LEU A 60 11.86 -16.63 -13.37
N THR A 61 11.68 -17.72 -12.61
CA THR A 61 12.16 -17.80 -11.22
C THR A 61 13.67 -17.62 -11.16
N GLN A 62 14.44 -18.34 -11.99
CA GLN A 62 15.90 -18.21 -12.02
C GLN A 62 16.35 -16.79 -12.35
N ALA A 63 15.70 -16.15 -13.33
CA ALA A 63 16.02 -14.78 -13.71
C ALA A 63 15.71 -13.77 -12.58
N LEU A 64 14.57 -13.92 -11.89
CA LEU A 64 14.16 -13.02 -10.81
C LEU A 64 14.94 -13.23 -9.51
N LEU A 65 15.40 -14.46 -9.25
CA LEU A 65 16.19 -14.80 -8.06
C LEU A 65 17.71 -14.63 -8.27
N SER A 66 18.11 -14.13 -9.44
CA SER A 66 19.51 -13.81 -9.72
C SER A 66 20.03 -12.75 -8.74
N PRO A 67 21.24 -12.94 -8.16
CA PRO A 67 21.84 -11.99 -7.23
C PRO A 67 22.23 -10.66 -7.90
N SER A 68 22.15 -10.57 -9.23
CA SER A 68 22.44 -9.34 -9.97
C SER A 68 21.34 -8.27 -9.83
N ILE A 69 20.17 -8.61 -9.31
CA ILE A 69 19.06 -7.66 -9.13
C ILE A 69 19.01 -7.20 -7.68
N ASN A 70 19.21 -5.90 -7.46
CA ASN A 70 18.99 -5.29 -6.15
C ASN A 70 17.49 -4.98 -5.95
N TRP A 71 16.78 -5.95 -5.37
CA TRP A 71 15.35 -5.79 -5.08
C TRP A 71 15.11 -4.79 -3.94
N THR A 72 14.32 -3.76 -4.24
CA THR A 72 13.88 -2.77 -3.26
C THR A 72 12.35 -2.69 -3.26
N PRO A 73 11.71 -2.27 -2.15
CA PRO A 73 10.27 -2.02 -2.15
C PRO A 73 9.82 -1.08 -3.27
N HIS A 74 10.60 -0.05 -3.59
CA HIS A 74 10.30 0.86 -4.68
C HIS A 74 10.28 0.15 -6.04
N LEU A 75 11.30 -0.65 -6.36
CA LEU A 75 11.36 -1.40 -7.62
C LEU A 75 10.18 -2.36 -7.76
N VAL A 76 9.88 -3.14 -6.71
CA VAL A 76 8.77 -4.09 -6.70
C VAL A 76 7.43 -3.39 -6.88
N ASN A 77 7.19 -2.29 -6.14
CA ASN A 77 5.95 -1.52 -6.26
C ASN A 77 5.77 -0.94 -7.67
N THR A 78 6.85 -0.44 -8.27
CA THR A 78 6.79 0.13 -9.63
C THR A 78 6.49 -0.96 -10.67
N ILE A 79 7.11 -2.13 -10.55
CA ILE A 79 6.81 -3.28 -11.43
C ILE A 79 5.35 -3.73 -11.26
N LEU A 80 4.84 -3.86 -10.03
CA LEU A 80 3.44 -4.22 -9.77
C LEU A 80 2.46 -3.22 -10.40
N LYS A 81 2.77 -1.92 -10.33
CA LYS A 81 1.97 -0.88 -11.00
C LYS A 81 2.00 -1.02 -12.53
N HIS A 82 3.14 -1.33 -13.12
CA HIS A 82 3.22 -1.59 -14.56
C HIS A 82 2.43 -2.84 -14.96
N LEU A 83 2.39 -3.86 -14.11
CA LEU A 83 1.67 -5.10 -14.32
C LEU A 83 0.19 -5.05 -13.89
N TRP A 84 -0.34 -3.89 -13.49
CA TRP A 84 -1.69 -3.76 -12.92
C TRP A 84 -2.84 -4.25 -13.82
N ASN A 85 -2.64 -4.29 -15.14
CA ASN A 85 -3.58 -4.81 -16.13
C ASN A 85 -3.31 -6.28 -16.49
N HIS A 86 -2.25 -6.87 -15.95
CA HIS A 86 -1.82 -8.24 -16.15
C HIS A 86 -1.81 -9.00 -14.81
N GLY A 87 -2.95 -8.94 -14.11
CA GLY A 87 -3.09 -9.36 -12.72
C GLY A 87 -2.50 -10.74 -12.38
N PRO A 88 -2.82 -11.82 -13.13
CA PRO A 88 -2.22 -13.14 -12.88
C PRO A 88 -0.69 -13.14 -12.92
N LYS A 89 -0.08 -12.43 -13.87
CA LYS A 89 1.39 -12.31 -13.97
C LYS A 89 1.97 -11.44 -12.86
N ALA A 90 1.28 -10.37 -12.46
CA ALA A 90 1.70 -9.55 -11.33
C ALA A 90 1.74 -10.34 -10.01
N LEU A 91 0.70 -11.15 -9.77
CA LEU A 91 0.62 -12.01 -8.59
C LEU A 91 1.64 -13.15 -8.65
N GLN A 92 1.90 -13.73 -9.83
CA GLN A 92 2.97 -14.70 -10.02
C GLN A 92 4.33 -14.09 -9.68
N PHE A 93 4.65 -12.92 -10.22
CA PHE A 93 5.88 -12.18 -9.91
C PHE A 93 6.04 -11.96 -8.40
N PHE A 94 5.00 -11.44 -7.73
CA PHE A 94 5.00 -11.23 -6.29
C PHE A 94 5.26 -12.54 -5.53
N HIS A 95 4.62 -13.64 -5.95
CA HIS A 95 4.79 -14.95 -5.33
C HIS A 95 6.22 -15.49 -5.50
N LEU A 96 6.79 -15.40 -6.70
CA LEU A 96 8.15 -15.88 -6.97
C LEU A 96 9.20 -15.17 -6.10
N LEU A 97 9.06 -13.84 -5.94
CA LEU A 97 9.95 -13.05 -5.10
C LEU A 97 9.88 -13.39 -3.61
N ARG A 98 8.84 -14.10 -3.15
CA ARG A 98 8.78 -14.59 -1.76
C ARG A 98 9.99 -15.45 -1.40
N ASN A 99 10.53 -16.18 -2.37
CA ASN A 99 11.63 -17.11 -2.17
C ASN A 99 13.01 -16.45 -2.37
N HIS A 100 13.07 -15.12 -2.51
CA HIS A 100 14.34 -14.43 -2.69
C HIS A 100 15.17 -14.46 -1.39
N PRO A 101 16.47 -14.82 -1.44
CA PRO A 101 17.27 -15.04 -0.25
C PRO A 101 17.48 -13.79 0.62
N THR A 102 17.46 -12.61 0.00
CA THR A 102 17.79 -11.33 0.67
C THR A 102 16.66 -10.30 0.64
N TYR A 103 15.55 -10.59 -0.05
CA TYR A 103 14.46 -9.64 -0.20
C TYR A 103 13.21 -10.15 0.50
N ILE A 104 12.59 -9.27 1.29
CA ILE A 104 11.33 -9.53 1.98
C ILE A 104 10.35 -8.45 1.52
N HIS A 105 9.13 -8.89 1.17
CA HIS A 105 8.07 -7.98 0.74
C HIS A 105 7.74 -6.95 1.81
N SER A 106 7.58 -5.69 1.37
CA SER A 106 7.15 -4.60 2.24
C SER A 106 5.63 -4.55 2.40
N PRO A 107 5.08 -3.92 3.45
CA PRO A 107 3.63 -3.67 3.56
C PRO A 107 3.05 -2.99 2.32
N SER A 108 3.76 -2.01 1.73
CA SER A 108 3.31 -1.32 0.53
C SER A 108 3.23 -2.23 -0.71
N SER A 109 4.10 -3.24 -0.78
CA SER A 109 4.08 -4.24 -1.86
C SER A 109 2.91 -5.21 -1.69
N PHE A 110 2.58 -5.57 -0.44
CA PHE A 110 1.36 -6.30 -0.12
C PHE A 110 0.10 -5.52 -0.48
N ASP A 111 0.01 -4.22 -0.19
CA ASP A 111 -1.13 -3.40 -0.58
C ASP A 111 -1.37 -3.45 -2.10
N HIS A 112 -0.30 -3.37 -2.90
CA HIS A 112 -0.40 -3.49 -4.36
C HIS A 112 -0.84 -4.88 -4.81
N ALA A 113 -0.29 -5.94 -4.22
CA ALA A 113 -0.70 -7.31 -4.55
C ALA A 113 -2.16 -7.59 -4.14
N ILE A 114 -2.61 -7.06 -3.00
CA ILE A 114 -3.98 -7.19 -2.52
C ILE A 114 -4.95 -6.42 -3.42
N ASP A 115 -4.63 -5.19 -3.83
CA ASP A 115 -5.46 -4.43 -4.79
C ASP A 115 -5.60 -5.17 -6.12
N ILE A 116 -4.51 -5.73 -6.64
CA ILE A 116 -4.56 -6.55 -7.86
C ILE A 116 -5.44 -7.79 -7.66
N ALA A 117 -5.28 -8.52 -6.56
CA ALA A 117 -6.09 -9.70 -6.26
C ALA A 117 -7.58 -9.35 -6.07
N ALA A 118 -7.88 -8.21 -5.44
CA ALA A 118 -9.23 -7.73 -5.22
C ALA A 118 -9.92 -7.34 -6.53
N ARG A 119 -9.22 -6.67 -7.45
CA ARG A 119 -9.73 -6.38 -8.80
C ARG A 119 -10.02 -7.63 -9.62
N LEU A 120 -9.29 -8.72 -9.37
CA LEU A 120 -9.58 -10.04 -9.96
C LEU A 120 -10.69 -10.82 -9.22
N ARG A 121 -11.24 -10.26 -8.13
CA ARG A 121 -12.17 -10.93 -7.21
C ARG A 121 -11.63 -12.26 -6.68
N ASN A 122 -10.31 -12.38 -6.55
CA ASN A 122 -9.65 -13.58 -6.06
C ASN A 122 -9.46 -13.51 -4.53
N TYR A 123 -10.54 -13.77 -3.82
CA TYR A 123 -10.59 -13.70 -2.35
C TYR A 123 -9.69 -14.74 -1.67
N ASN A 124 -9.45 -15.89 -2.31
CA ASN A 124 -8.51 -16.89 -1.82
C ASN A 124 -7.08 -16.35 -1.80
N THR A 125 -6.67 -15.64 -2.86
CA THR A 125 -5.36 -14.97 -2.90
C THR A 125 -5.29 -13.85 -1.88
N ILE A 126 -6.34 -13.04 -1.69
CA ILE A 126 -6.36 -12.00 -0.64
C ILE A 126 -6.12 -12.62 0.75
N SER A 127 -6.86 -13.68 1.08
CA SER A 127 -6.71 -14.39 2.35
C SER A 127 -5.28 -14.94 2.54
N THR A 128 -4.71 -15.52 1.49
CA THR A 128 -3.32 -16.02 1.50
C THR A 128 -2.30 -14.89 1.71
N LEU A 129 -2.52 -13.73 1.11
CA LEU A 129 -1.65 -12.55 1.27
C LEU A 129 -1.74 -11.98 2.69
N LEU A 130 -2.94 -11.86 3.26
CA LEU A 130 -3.13 -11.41 4.65
C LEU A 130 -2.48 -12.39 5.64
N HIS A 131 -2.62 -13.69 5.42
CA HIS A 131 -1.92 -14.70 6.22
C HIS A 131 -0.39 -14.54 6.10
N SER A 132 0.11 -14.32 4.89
CA SER A 132 1.55 -14.10 4.65
C SER A 132 2.07 -12.87 5.41
N MET A 133 1.32 -11.74 5.39
CA MET A 133 1.67 -10.56 6.19
C MET A 133 1.81 -10.92 7.67
N ARG A 134 0.85 -11.67 8.23
CA ARG A 134 0.91 -12.13 9.63
C ARG A 134 2.14 -12.99 9.90
N THR A 135 2.49 -13.93 9.02
CA THR A 135 3.69 -14.78 9.19
C THR A 135 4.98 -13.95 9.17
N LEU A 136 5.01 -12.86 8.42
CA LEU A 136 6.13 -11.93 8.34
C LEU A 136 6.10 -10.85 9.45
N ARG A 137 5.14 -10.92 10.38
CA ARG A 137 4.90 -9.89 11.42
C ARG A 137 4.64 -8.50 10.85
N LEU A 138 4.07 -8.44 9.64
CA LEU A 138 3.55 -7.23 9.04
C LEU A 138 2.06 -7.10 9.38
N HIS A 139 1.64 -5.89 9.70
CA HIS A 139 0.23 -5.60 9.97
C HIS A 139 -0.45 -5.01 8.73
N PRO A 140 -1.62 -5.52 8.32
CA PRO A 140 -2.48 -4.83 7.37
C PRO A 140 -2.78 -3.41 7.87
N SER A 141 -2.64 -2.44 6.98
CA SER A 141 -2.89 -1.03 7.30
C SER A 141 -4.38 -0.70 7.09
N PRO A 142 -4.88 0.44 7.58
CA PRO A 142 -6.22 0.93 7.22
C PRO A 142 -6.43 1.00 5.70
N LYS A 143 -5.37 1.32 4.94
CA LYS A 143 -5.39 1.30 3.48
C LYS A 143 -5.63 -0.11 2.92
N THR A 144 -5.02 -1.13 3.51
CA THR A 144 -5.23 -2.53 3.10
C THR A 144 -6.71 -2.91 3.21
N PHE A 145 -7.37 -2.52 4.30
CA PHE A 145 -8.80 -2.77 4.48
C PHE A 145 -9.68 -1.92 3.56
N ALA A 146 -9.33 -0.66 3.33
CA ALA A 146 -10.03 0.20 2.38
C ALA A 146 -10.03 -0.41 0.97
N ILE A 147 -8.87 -0.92 0.50
CA ILE A 147 -8.75 -1.63 -0.78
C ILE A 147 -9.72 -2.81 -0.86
N ILE A 148 -9.79 -3.63 0.20
CA ILE A 148 -10.64 -4.82 0.22
C ILE A 148 -12.12 -4.42 0.20
N ALA A 149 -12.51 -3.41 0.97
CA ALA A 149 -13.88 -2.91 1.02
C ALA A 149 -14.32 -2.32 -0.33
N GLU A 150 -13.53 -1.44 -0.92
CA GLU A 150 -13.85 -0.74 -2.18
C GLU A 150 -13.99 -1.68 -3.40
N ARG A 151 -13.32 -2.83 -3.37
CA ARG A 151 -13.28 -3.79 -4.49
C ARG A 151 -14.10 -5.05 -4.24
N GLY A 152 -14.59 -5.24 -3.02
CA GLY A 152 -15.34 -6.41 -2.57
C GLY A 152 -16.83 -6.36 -2.92
N ASP A 153 -17.36 -5.18 -3.25
CA ASP A 153 -18.75 -4.96 -3.68
C ASP A 153 -19.04 -5.44 -5.12
#